data_AF-A0A1C2E722-F1
#
_entry.id   AF-A0A1C2E722-F1
#
_cell.length_a   1.000
_cell.length_b   1.000
_cell.length_c   1.000
_cell.angle_alpha   90.00
_cell.angle_beta   90.00
_cell.angle_gamma   90.00
#
_symmetry.space_group_name_H-M   'P 1'
#
loop_
_entity.id
_entity.type
_entity.pdbx_description
1 polymer ?
#
loop_
_entity_poly.entity_id
_entity_poly.type
_entity_poly.pdbx_seq_one_letter_code
_entity_poly.pdbx_strand_id
1 'polypeptide(L)'
;MLSQPFEKPVRVWVGLGFPRQLNSVVDAYQFVVDWCGNSPEQRAAIRACKAALAGEIDAETARGILVRFARKKDILAEDGTMPPVMDSGQWLHA
;
A
#
# COMPACT_ATOMS: atom_id res chain seq x y z
N MET A 1 11.63 -12.10 -14.98
CA MET A 1 11.00 -10.92 -14.35
C MET A 1 11.03 -11.13 -12.85
N LEU A 2 11.85 -10.37 -12.14
CA LEU A 2 12.11 -10.54 -10.70
C LEU A 2 10.98 -9.88 -9.90
N SER A 3 9.81 -10.52 -9.86
CA SER A 3 8.79 -10.15 -8.88
C SER A 3 9.34 -10.51 -7.51
N GLN A 4 10.04 -9.59 -6.85
CA GLN A 4 10.53 -9.80 -5.49
C GLN A 4 9.31 -9.92 -4.55
N PRO A 5 9.02 -11.13 -4.04
CA PRO A 5 7.87 -11.33 -3.19
C PRO A 5 8.16 -10.75 -1.80
N PHE A 6 7.11 -10.36 -1.11
CA PHE A 6 7.19 -10.06 0.32
C PHE A 6 7.11 -11.36 1.13
N GLU A 7 7.77 -11.38 2.29
CA GLU A 7 7.65 -12.50 3.24
C GLU A 7 6.21 -12.60 3.77
N LYS A 8 5.60 -11.45 4.05
CA LYS A 8 4.20 -11.35 4.45
C LYS A 8 3.45 -10.39 3.52
N PRO A 9 2.35 -10.84 2.89
CA PRO A 9 1.60 -9.97 2.01
C PRO A 9 1.04 -8.75 2.75
N VAL A 10 0.96 -7.61 2.05
CA VAL A 10 0.34 -6.39 2.58
C VAL A 10 -1.10 -6.33 2.07
N ARG A 11 -2.07 -6.29 2.99
CA ARG A 11 -3.48 -6.19 2.62
C ARG A 11 -3.93 -4.73 2.73
N VAL A 12 -4.53 -4.21 1.68
CA VAL A 12 -4.96 -2.81 1.57
C VAL A 12 -6.43 -2.72 1.16
N TRP A 13 -7.17 -1.81 1.78
CA TRP A 13 -8.53 -1.49 1.38
C TRP A 13 -8.51 -0.73 0.06
N VAL A 14 -9.10 -1.35 -0.96
CA VAL A 14 -9.53 -0.66 -2.18
C VAL A 14 -11.03 -0.40 -2.01
N GLY A 15 -11.52 0.76 -2.46
CA GLY A 15 -12.88 1.29 -2.19
C GLY A 15 -14.09 0.44 -2.64
N LEU A 16 -13.90 -0.86 -2.88
CA LEU A 16 -14.89 -1.86 -3.25
C LEU A 16 -15.27 -2.80 -2.09
N GLY A 17 -14.85 -2.50 -0.84
CA GLY A 17 -15.23 -3.27 0.35
C GLY A 17 -14.50 -4.61 0.52
N PHE A 18 -13.52 -4.93 -0.33
CA PHE A 18 -12.67 -6.11 -0.21
C PHE A 18 -11.20 -5.71 -0.15
N PRO A 19 -10.42 -6.25 0.79
CA PRO A 19 -9.00 -5.94 0.87
C PRO A 19 -8.27 -6.60 -0.32
N ARG A 20 -7.45 -5.82 -1.02
CA ARG A 20 -6.52 -6.33 -2.04
C ARG A 20 -5.25 -6.79 -1.35
N GLN A 21 -4.76 -7.97 -1.72
CA GLN A 21 -3.49 -8.49 -1.24
C GLN A 21 -2.35 -8.14 -2.20
N LEU A 22 -1.31 -7.49 -1.69
CA LEU A 22 -0.09 -7.14 -2.40
C LEU A 22 0.99 -8.16 -1.99
N ASN A 23 1.37 -9.03 -2.91
CA ASN A 23 2.29 -10.14 -2.64
C ASN A 23 3.74 -9.81 -3.03
N SER A 24 3.95 -8.81 -3.87
CA SER A 24 5.25 -8.45 -4.41
C SER A 24 5.47 -6.95 -4.50
N VAL A 25 6.74 -6.56 -4.65
CA VAL A 25 7.12 -5.16 -4.90
C VAL A 25 6.45 -4.61 -6.16
N VAL A 26 6.24 -5.44 -7.19
CA VAL A 26 5.55 -5.04 -8.43
C VAL A 26 4.08 -4.72 -8.15
N ASP A 27 3.38 -5.58 -7.39
CA ASP A 27 1.98 -5.34 -7.01
C ASP A 27 1.85 -4.04 -6.20
N ALA A 28 2.77 -3.84 -5.26
CA ALA A 28 2.83 -2.63 -4.46
C ALA A 28 3.09 -1.38 -5.30
N TYR A 29 4.02 -1.45 -6.24
CA TYR A 29 4.32 -0.34 -7.14
C TYR A 29 3.09 0.07 -7.95
N GLN A 30 2.42 -0.89 -8.60
CA GLN A 30 1.21 -0.64 -9.39
C GLN A 30 0.11 -0.03 -8.51
N PHE A 31 -0.12 -0.58 -7.32
CA PHE A 31 -1.10 -0.06 -6.39
C PHE A 31 -0.84 1.40 -5.98
N VAL A 32 0.40 1.75 -5.65
CA VAL A 32 0.74 3.12 -5.19
C VAL A 32 0.73 4.11 -6.35
N VAL A 33 1.06 3.68 -7.57
CA VAL A 33 0.98 4.51 -8.79
C VAL A 33 -0.47 4.78 -9.17
N ASP A 34 -1.33 3.78 -9.09
CA ASP A 34 -2.77 3.90 -9.37
C ASP A 34 -3.54 4.64 -8.27
N TRP A 35 -2.95 4.80 -7.08
CA TRP A 35 -3.58 5.49 -5.97
C TRP A 35 -3.79 6.98 -6.28
N CYS A 36 -5.05 7.42 -6.26
CA CYS A 36 -5.39 8.82 -6.47
C CYS A 36 -4.90 9.67 -5.27
N GLY A 37 -3.94 10.55 -5.53
CA GLY A 37 -3.35 11.44 -4.52
C GLY A 37 -2.00 12.00 -4.93
N ASN A 38 -1.46 12.89 -4.11
CA ASN A 38 -0.08 13.39 -4.25
C ASN A 38 0.53 13.66 -2.88
N SER A 39 0.54 12.65 -2.02
CA SER A 39 1.13 12.79 -0.69
C SER A 39 2.64 12.50 -0.73
N PRO A 40 3.45 13.13 0.15
CA PRO A 40 4.88 12.84 0.22
C PRO A 40 5.16 11.36 0.53
N GLU A 41 4.27 10.69 1.28
CA GLU A 41 4.33 9.25 1.58
C GLU A 41 4.13 8.40 0.33
N GLN A 42 3.18 8.77 -0.54
CA GLN A 42 2.96 8.08 -1.82
C GLN A 42 4.23 8.15 -2.69
N ARG A 43 4.80 9.35 -2.85
CA ARG A 43 6.05 9.51 -3.62
C ARG A 43 7.21 8.73 -2.99
N ALA A 44 7.28 8.67 -1.67
CA ALA A 44 8.28 7.87 -0.96
C ALA A 44 8.10 6.37 -1.21
N ALA A 45 6.87 5.86 -1.17
CA ALA A 45 6.55 4.47 -1.48
C ALA A 45 6.85 4.11 -2.94
N ILE A 46 6.53 4.99 -3.91
CA ILE A 46 6.90 4.80 -5.32
C ILE A 46 8.42 4.70 -5.48
N ARG A 47 9.18 5.62 -4.87
CA ARG A 47 10.65 5.58 -4.93
C ARG A 47 11.23 4.32 -4.30
N ALA A 48 10.71 3.91 -3.15
CA ALA A 48 11.12 2.69 -2.48
C ALA A 48 10.85 1.45 -3.34
N CYS A 49 9.66 1.36 -3.95
CA CYS A 49 9.34 0.25 -4.84
C CYS A 49 10.27 0.23 -6.06
N LYS A 50 10.58 1.39 -6.66
CA LYS A 50 11.54 1.47 -7.77
C LYS A 50 12.95 1.03 -7.36
N ALA A 51 13.44 1.49 -6.21
CA ALA A 51 14.75 1.10 -5.68
C ALA A 51 14.80 -0.42 -5.40
N ALA A 52 13.72 -0.99 -4.86
CA ALA A 52 13.63 -2.44 -4.66
C ALA A 52 13.64 -3.19 -6.00
N LEU A 53 12.86 -2.76 -7.00
CA LEU A 53 12.88 -3.37 -8.33
C LEU A 53 14.25 -3.28 -9.02
N ALA A 54 15.02 -2.23 -8.73
CA ALA A 54 16.41 -2.07 -9.19
C ALA A 54 17.43 -2.90 -8.38
N GLY A 55 17.02 -3.52 -7.28
CA GLY A 55 17.90 -4.28 -6.39
C GLY A 55 18.75 -3.41 -5.46
N GLU A 56 18.44 -2.12 -5.33
CA GLU A 56 19.17 -1.19 -4.46
C GLU A 56 18.79 -1.36 -2.98
N ILE A 57 17.57 -1.82 -2.72
CA ILE A 57 17.06 -2.12 -1.37
C ILE A 57 16.31 -3.46 -1.36
N ASP A 58 16.19 -4.05 -0.17
CA ASP A 58 15.44 -5.28 0.03
C ASP A 58 13.92 -5.08 -0.11
N ALA A 59 13.22 -6.12 -0.58
CA ALA A 59 11.76 -6.13 -0.71
C ALA A 59 11.04 -5.81 0.62
N GLU A 60 11.53 -6.30 1.76
CA GLU A 60 10.96 -6.01 3.08
C GLU A 60 11.17 -4.54 3.49
N THR A 61 12.24 -3.90 3.01
CA THR A 61 12.43 -2.46 3.22
C THR A 61 11.38 -1.65 2.46
N ALA A 62 11.12 -2.02 1.20
CA ALA A 62 10.03 -1.41 0.42
C ALA A 62 8.65 -1.68 1.05
N ARG A 63 8.44 -2.88 1.59
CA ARG A 63 7.23 -3.25 2.32
C ARG A 63 7.00 -2.37 3.54
N GLY A 64 8.03 -2.10 4.35
CA GLY A 64 7.91 -1.23 5.53
C GLY A 64 7.41 0.18 5.16
N ILE A 65 7.91 0.73 4.06
CA ILE A 65 7.49 2.05 3.55
C ILE A 65 6.05 2.00 3.03
N LEU A 66 5.67 0.93 2.32
CA LEU A 66 4.31 0.71 1.86
C LEU A 66 3.31 0.61 3.02
N VAL A 67 3.65 -0.14 4.06
CA VAL A 67 2.82 -0.27 5.28
C VAL A 67 2.63 1.09 5.95
N ARG A 68 3.69 1.90 6.03
CA ARG A 68 3.60 3.27 6.57
C ARG A 68 2.67 4.14 5.73
N PHE A 69 2.78 4.08 4.41
CA PHE A 69 1.86 4.77 3.49
C PHE A 69 0.41 4.31 3.73
N ALA A 70 0.17 3.00 3.76
CA ALA A 70 -1.16 2.43 3.97
C ALA A 70 -1.76 2.84 5.33
N ARG A 71 -0.96 2.85 6.42
CA ARG A 71 -1.40 3.37 7.72
C ARG A 71 -1.74 4.86 7.66
N LYS A 72 -0.98 5.67 6.90
CA LYS A 72 -1.22 7.11 6.79
C LYS A 72 -2.45 7.47 5.96
N LYS A 73 -2.86 6.58 5.07
CA LYS A 73 -4.09 6.70 4.28
C LYS A 73 -5.28 5.96 4.92
N ASP A 74 -5.10 5.36 6.08
CA ASP A 74 -6.09 4.54 6.78
C ASP A 74 -6.65 3.40 5.91
N ILE A 75 -5.80 2.85 5.04
CA ILE A 75 -6.16 1.78 4.10
C ILE A 75 -5.46 0.46 4.40
N LEU A 76 -4.69 0.37 5.47
CA LEU A 76 -4.07 -0.90 5.85
C LEU A 76 -5.12 -1.84 6.46
N ALA A 77 -5.29 -3.04 5.88
CA ALA A 77 -6.15 -4.07 6.44
C ALA A 77 -5.34 -4.96 7.41
N GLU A 78 -5.43 -4.68 8.71
CA GLU A 78 -4.76 -5.48 9.75
C GLU A 78 -5.39 -6.88 9.85
N ASP A 79 -4.55 -7.91 10.09
CA ASP A 79 -4.99 -9.29 10.31
C ASP A 79 -5.79 -9.38 11.62
N GLY A 80 -7.13 -9.31 11.52
CA GLY A 80 -8.04 -9.54 12.64
C GLY A 80 -9.11 -8.48 12.87
N THR A 81 -9.05 -7.34 12.18
CA THR A 81 -10.08 -6.30 12.26
C THR A 81 -10.89 -6.29 10.96
N MET A 82 -12.12 -6.79 11.03
CA MET A 82 -13.15 -6.27 10.13
C MET A 82 -13.17 -4.76 10.32
N PRO A 83 -13.12 -3.94 9.25
CA PRO A 83 -13.24 -2.51 9.45
C PRO A 83 -14.59 -2.26 10.11
N PRO A 84 -14.71 -1.35 11.10
CA PRO A 84 -16.02 -0.81 11.40
C PRO A 84 -16.56 -0.30 10.06
N VAL A 85 -17.80 -0.66 9.73
CA VAL A 85 -18.53 -0.10 8.58
C VAL A 85 -18.14 1.37 8.47
N MET A 86 -17.43 1.74 7.40
CA MET A 86 -17.16 3.14 7.10
C MET A 86 -18.52 3.77 6.85
N ASP A 87 -19.05 4.43 7.88
CA ASP A 87 -20.15 5.36 7.72
C ASP A 87 -19.73 6.35 6.64
N SER A 88 -20.52 6.40 5.57
CA SER A 88 -20.22 7.13 4.35
C SER A 88 -20.33 8.66 4.52
N GLY A 89 -20.12 9.19 5.73
CA GLY A 89 -20.35 10.58 6.09
C GLY A 89 -19.16 11.55 6.02
N GLN A 90 -17.91 11.09 5.87
CA GLN A 90 -16.74 11.99 6.01
C GLN A 90 -16.02 12.35 4.69
N TRP A 91 -16.73 12.34 3.55
CA TRP A 91 -16.21 12.83 2.27
C TRP A 91 -16.74 14.22 1.85
N LEU A 92 -17.20 15.03 2.79
CA LEU A 92 -17.50 16.45 2.56
C LEU A 92 -17.08 17.27 3.77
N HIS A 93 -15.95 17.96 3.66
CA HIS A 93 -15.58 19.23 4.32
C HIS A 93 -14.11 19.50 3.91
N ALA A 94 -13.69 20.62 3.32
CA ALA A 94 -14.32 21.80 2.77
C ALA A 94 -13.27 22.46 1.84
#